data_AF-A0A8C1TEH6-F1
#
_entry.id   AF-A0A8C1TEH6-F1
#
_cell.length_a   1.000
_cell.length_b   1.000
_cell.length_c   1.000
_cell.angle_alpha   90.00
_cell.angle_beta   90.00
_cell.angle_gamma   90.00
#
_symmetry.space_group_name_H-M   'P 1'
#
loop_
_entity.id
_entity.type
_entity.pdbx_description
1 polymer ?
#
loop_
_entity_poly.entity_id
_entity_poly.type
_entity_poly.pdbx_seq_one_letter_code
_entity_poly.pdbx_strand_id
1 'polypeptide(L)'
;MDASGLDLQDVFGLLRAGSAPSVSSEELARRIASCFMSQTANAPAASVTHTDLTCLCLSLTESIINRLMAQSLPRDATLFYEDVMRRLFGEMNLMAKLVSLLRAQDKLVSHLSAKCMSVYIINDIGISGGSSWMWRHACAEVFEKSVSSSELDSCLWSLTAVIKAVLRGDTGPNQRDVLTELLSGLDSSIACLYTNLLTPDTQEPHKREPVSLSKTMCEFFDLLEVLSAARLRYGVRSSVQRVVFVESRALLHVVRADVEYSVKKRAVLLLKRSLLRRAGEDWASAGVGLESHEDPGLTEDMRIMADGVLQEVTAGWLKEVPVKAQASFFGGNCDVSLGGTQKDDVILRAVSLILLKSLEINIQSPPWKGSQRDIDVCGYLTELMSFLQRHGTLVSPDAHSCSWVSVVFAEQDDDMMESAKTLIGLYLYQKRFGIGFIHAVIMELYKNQYFFQRIYLSIYLSICLSVSLSVCQILLQIV
;
A
#
# COMPACT_ATOMS: atom_id res chain seq x y z
N MET A 1 -40.38 22.70 30.19
CA MET A 1 -40.81 21.47 29.48
C MET A 1 -40.20 21.56 28.09
N ASP A 2 -38.94 21.12 27.98
CA ASP A 2 -38.21 21.09 26.70
C ASP A 2 -38.40 19.70 26.11
N ALA A 3 -39.29 19.60 25.13
CA ALA A 3 -39.63 18.35 24.48
C ALA A 3 -38.52 17.94 23.50
N SER A 4 -38.10 16.67 23.61
CA SER A 4 -37.44 15.85 22.60
C SER A 4 -36.08 16.33 22.06
N GLY A 5 -35.03 16.25 22.89
CA GLY A 5 -33.67 16.12 22.37
C GLY A 5 -33.45 14.71 21.85
N LEU A 6 -33.33 14.53 20.54
CA LEU A 6 -32.94 13.25 19.95
C LEU A 6 -31.53 12.88 20.45
N ASP A 7 -31.42 11.78 21.20
CA ASP A 7 -30.14 11.22 21.62
C ASP A 7 -29.51 10.43 20.47
N LEU A 8 -28.37 10.92 19.96
CA LEU A 8 -27.65 10.27 18.87
C LEU A 8 -27.05 8.92 19.30
N GLN A 9 -26.82 8.70 20.60
CA GLN A 9 -26.39 7.39 21.10
C GLN A 9 -27.53 6.36 21.00
N ASP A 10 -28.77 6.77 21.26
CA ASP A 10 -29.94 5.92 21.04
C ASP A 10 -30.13 5.58 19.56
N VAL A 11 -29.90 6.56 18.67
CA VAL A 11 -29.92 6.30 17.21
C VAL A 11 -28.86 5.29 16.81
N PHE A 12 -27.68 5.32 17.41
CA PHE A 12 -26.66 4.29 17.23
C PHE A 12 -27.13 2.90 17.68
N GLY A 13 -27.81 2.83 18.84
CA GLY A 13 -28.38 1.59 19.35
C GLY A 13 -29.46 1.02 18.43
N LEU A 14 -30.37 1.88 17.97
CA LEU A 14 -31.44 1.53 17.02
C LEU A 14 -30.89 1.11 15.68
N LEU A 15 -29.90 1.84 15.16
CA LEU A 15 -29.13 1.43 14.02
C LEU A 15 -28.62 0.02 14.32
N ARG A 16 -27.78 -0.24 15.33
CA ARG A 16 -27.27 -1.61 15.63
C ARG A 16 -28.35 -2.70 15.71
N ALA A 17 -29.53 -2.40 16.24
CA ALA A 17 -30.67 -3.32 16.31
C ALA A 17 -31.42 -3.53 14.98
N GLY A 18 -31.03 -2.87 13.89
CA GLY A 18 -31.66 -2.95 12.57
C GLY A 18 -32.94 -2.12 12.44
N SER A 19 -33.15 -1.13 13.32
CA SER A 19 -34.37 -0.35 13.40
C SER A 19 -34.17 1.11 12.96
N ALA A 20 -35.24 1.73 12.48
CA ALA A 20 -35.31 3.18 12.25
C ALA A 20 -35.77 3.90 13.53
N PRO A 21 -35.27 5.10 13.82
CA PRO A 21 -35.81 5.93 14.89
C PRO A 21 -37.21 6.44 14.57
N SER A 22 -37.96 6.83 15.61
CA SER A 22 -39.32 7.35 15.47
C SER A 22 -39.39 8.78 14.90
N VAL A 23 -38.24 9.44 14.72
CA VAL A 23 -38.16 10.77 14.10
C VAL A 23 -38.15 10.67 12.57
N SER A 24 -38.46 11.77 11.90
CA SER A 24 -38.33 11.82 10.44
C SER A 24 -36.85 11.75 10.01
N SER A 25 -36.63 11.24 8.80
CA SER A 25 -35.31 11.22 8.15
C SER A 25 -34.72 12.63 8.01
N GLU A 26 -35.56 13.63 7.75
CA GLU A 26 -35.18 15.03 7.69
C GLU A 26 -34.69 15.58 9.03
N GLU A 27 -35.39 15.26 10.13
CA GLU A 27 -34.99 15.68 11.47
C GLU A 27 -33.63 15.08 11.85
N LEU A 28 -33.45 13.78 11.62
CA LEU A 28 -32.17 13.11 11.87
C LEU A 28 -31.04 13.70 11.00
N ALA A 29 -31.29 13.92 9.71
CA ALA A 29 -30.32 14.53 8.81
C ALA A 29 -29.95 15.96 9.28
N ARG A 30 -30.93 16.79 9.66
CA ARG A 30 -30.68 18.15 10.18
C ARG A 30 -29.84 18.10 11.44
N ARG A 31 -30.13 17.15 12.34
CA ARG A 31 -29.38 16.98 13.59
C ARG A 31 -27.93 16.59 13.33
N ILE A 32 -27.70 15.58 12.50
CA ILE A 32 -26.34 15.16 12.09
C ILE A 32 -25.61 16.33 11.42
N ALA A 33 -26.24 17.00 10.45
CA ALA A 33 -25.63 18.12 9.72
C ALA A 33 -25.30 19.32 10.61
N SER A 34 -26.04 19.51 11.71
CA SER A 34 -25.79 20.58 12.69
C SER A 34 -24.52 20.36 13.52
N CYS A 35 -24.08 19.10 13.71
CA CYS A 35 -22.83 18.77 14.40
C CYS A 35 -21.57 19.25 13.66
N PHE A 36 -21.72 19.64 12.39
CA PHE A 36 -20.64 20.03 11.48
C PHE A 36 -20.64 21.52 11.15
N MET A 37 -21.42 22.33 11.87
CA MET A 37 -21.43 23.77 11.70
C MET A 37 -20.05 24.34 12.04
N SER A 38 -19.48 25.10 11.10
CA SER A 38 -18.15 25.67 11.18
C SER A 38 -18.04 26.65 12.36
N GLN A 39 -17.01 26.46 13.18
CA GLN A 39 -16.46 27.56 13.96
C GLN A 39 -15.96 28.60 12.96
N THR A 40 -16.60 29.77 12.95
CA THR A 40 -16.06 30.93 12.24
C THR A 40 -14.73 31.29 12.88
N ALA A 41 -13.80 31.88 12.11
CA ALA A 41 -12.41 32.15 12.49
C ALA A 41 -12.19 32.99 13.78
N ASN A 42 -13.27 33.45 14.43
CA ASN A 42 -13.27 34.23 15.66
C ASN A 42 -13.94 33.51 16.87
N ALA A 43 -14.30 32.23 16.76
CA ALA A 43 -14.88 31.48 17.87
C ALA A 43 -13.78 30.86 18.76
N PRO A 44 -13.96 30.80 20.10
CA PRO A 44 -13.03 30.13 20.99
C PRO A 44 -12.90 28.65 20.62
N ALA A 45 -11.73 28.06 20.92
CA ALA A 45 -11.44 26.65 20.66
C ALA A 45 -12.62 25.74 21.05
N ALA A 46 -12.94 24.78 20.19
CA ALA A 46 -14.01 23.81 20.42
C ALA A 46 -13.95 23.27 21.86
N SER A 47 -15.06 23.38 22.61
CA SER A 47 -15.16 22.67 23.87
C SER A 47 -15.04 21.16 23.59
N VAL A 48 -14.47 20.41 24.53
CA VAL A 48 -14.32 18.95 24.44
C VAL A 48 -15.64 18.26 24.02
N THR A 49 -16.76 18.77 24.55
CA THR A 49 -18.11 18.29 24.23
C THR A 49 -18.52 18.46 22.76
N HIS A 50 -18.01 19.48 22.07
CA HIS A 50 -18.31 19.70 20.65
C HIS A 50 -17.51 18.74 19.77
N THR A 51 -16.24 18.50 20.09
CA THR A 51 -15.39 17.52 19.39
C THR A 51 -15.99 16.12 19.51
N ASP A 52 -16.40 15.72 20.72
CA ASP A 52 -17.03 14.42 20.97
C ASP A 52 -18.32 14.25 20.15
N LEU A 53 -19.15 15.30 20.08
CA LEU A 53 -20.37 15.29 19.27
C LEU A 53 -20.07 15.18 17.77
N THR A 54 -19.08 15.94 17.27
CA THR A 54 -18.65 15.83 15.87
C THR A 54 -18.15 14.41 15.56
N CYS A 55 -17.31 13.82 16.41
CA CYS A 55 -16.84 12.44 16.26
C CYS A 55 -18.00 11.44 16.26
N LEU A 56 -18.96 11.59 17.17
CA LEU A 56 -20.16 10.76 17.22
C LEU A 56 -20.96 10.85 15.92
N CYS A 57 -21.22 12.06 15.41
CA CYS A 57 -21.97 12.25 14.16
C CYS A 57 -21.21 11.69 12.93
N LEU A 58 -19.87 11.81 12.88
CA LEU A 58 -19.04 11.19 11.84
C LEU A 58 -19.13 9.67 11.87
N SER A 59 -18.94 9.08 13.05
CA SER A 59 -19.04 7.63 13.23
C SER A 59 -20.44 7.11 12.95
N LEU A 60 -21.50 7.88 13.27
CA LEU A 60 -22.88 7.51 12.99
C LEU A 60 -23.11 7.46 11.49
N THR A 61 -22.71 8.53 10.80
CA THR A 61 -22.83 8.63 9.34
C THR A 61 -22.07 7.49 8.66
N GLU A 62 -20.82 7.23 9.07
CA GLU A 62 -20.02 6.11 8.59
C GLU A 62 -20.73 4.76 8.83
N SER A 63 -21.28 4.55 10.02
CA SER A 63 -21.99 3.33 10.39
C SER A 63 -23.25 3.13 9.54
N ILE A 64 -24.02 4.19 9.27
CA ILE A 64 -25.19 4.14 8.40
C ILE A 64 -24.79 3.66 7.01
N ILE A 65 -23.75 4.27 6.40
CA ILE A 65 -23.31 3.91 5.05
C ILE A 65 -22.83 2.45 5.00
N ASN A 66 -21.97 2.03 5.93
CA ASN A 66 -21.46 0.65 5.97
C ASN A 66 -22.60 -0.38 6.09
N ARG A 67 -23.64 -0.04 6.86
CA ARG A 67 -24.80 -0.91 7.07
C ARG A 67 -25.68 -1.04 5.83
N LEU A 68 -25.83 0.05 5.07
CA LEU A 68 -26.48 0.08 3.77
C LEU A 68 -25.69 -0.73 2.74
N MET A 69 -24.37 -0.51 2.63
CA MET A 69 -23.49 -1.27 1.74
C MET A 69 -23.52 -2.77 2.02
N ALA A 70 -23.52 -3.17 3.30
CA ALA A 70 -23.58 -4.56 3.71
C ALA A 70 -24.96 -5.22 3.51
N GLN A 71 -25.98 -4.47 3.06
CA GLN A 71 -27.37 -4.93 2.90
C GLN A 71 -27.92 -5.64 4.15
N SER A 72 -27.46 -5.19 5.32
CA SER A 72 -27.70 -5.83 6.62
C SER A 72 -28.99 -5.36 7.31
N LEU A 73 -29.72 -4.46 6.67
CA LEU A 73 -30.86 -3.74 7.23
C LEU A 73 -32.20 -4.29 6.71
N PRO A 74 -33.23 -4.38 7.56
CA PRO A 74 -34.61 -4.60 7.12
C PRO A 74 -35.07 -3.48 6.17
N ARG A 75 -35.99 -3.81 5.25
CA ARG A 75 -36.43 -2.91 4.17
C ARG A 75 -36.86 -1.51 4.64
N ASP A 76 -37.65 -1.43 5.70
CA ASP A 76 -38.16 -0.15 6.22
C ASP A 76 -37.03 0.73 6.78
N ALA A 77 -36.07 0.10 7.47
CA ALA A 77 -34.88 0.79 7.97
C ALA A 77 -33.96 1.20 6.82
N THR A 78 -33.78 0.35 5.81
CA THR A 78 -33.00 0.67 4.60
C THR A 78 -33.53 1.91 3.92
N LEU A 79 -34.84 1.97 3.61
CA LEU A 79 -35.47 3.13 2.97
C LEU A 79 -35.32 4.40 3.81
N PHE A 80 -35.47 4.29 5.13
CA PHE A 80 -35.28 5.41 6.04
C PHE A 80 -33.85 5.96 5.98
N TYR A 81 -32.85 5.09 6.13
CA TYR A 81 -31.45 5.50 6.17
C TYR A 81 -30.93 5.94 4.79
N GLU A 82 -31.42 5.36 3.69
CA GLU A 82 -31.16 5.87 2.33
C GLU A 82 -31.66 7.30 2.17
N ASP A 83 -32.87 7.61 2.65
CA ASP A 83 -33.41 8.98 2.61
C ASP A 83 -32.57 9.95 3.46
N VAL A 84 -32.09 9.51 4.64
CA VAL A 84 -31.16 10.29 5.46
C VAL A 84 -29.88 10.60 4.68
N MET A 85 -29.27 9.60 4.03
CA MET A 85 -28.03 9.78 3.26
C MET A 85 -28.23 10.73 2.08
N ARG A 86 -29.33 10.57 1.34
CA ARG A 86 -29.72 11.44 0.23
C ARG A 86 -29.85 12.90 0.67
N ARG A 87 -30.45 13.14 1.84
CA ARG A 87 -30.60 14.49 2.41
C ARG A 87 -29.27 15.06 2.89
N LEU A 88 -28.45 14.26 3.59
CA LEU A 88 -27.16 14.69 4.10
C LEU A 88 -26.21 15.13 2.98
N PHE A 89 -26.02 14.29 1.96
CA PHE A 89 -25.04 14.55 0.90
C PHE A 89 -25.62 15.35 -0.27
N GLY A 90 -26.93 15.27 -0.53
CA GLY A 90 -27.62 16.06 -1.55
C GLY A 90 -28.05 17.44 -1.05
N GLU A 91 -29.08 17.48 -0.19
CA GLU A 91 -29.74 18.73 0.24
C GLU A 91 -28.84 19.58 1.16
N MET A 92 -28.12 18.93 2.08
CA MET A 92 -27.34 19.61 3.12
C MET A 92 -25.86 19.77 2.79
N ASN A 93 -25.42 19.23 1.65
CA ASN A 93 -24.05 19.29 1.14
C ASN A 93 -23.01 18.91 2.21
N LEU A 94 -23.23 17.77 2.88
CA LEU A 94 -22.34 17.29 3.93
C LEU A 94 -20.89 17.12 3.43
N MET A 95 -20.70 16.75 2.16
CA MET A 95 -19.37 16.62 1.55
C MET A 95 -18.52 17.88 1.72
N ALA A 96 -19.09 19.07 1.49
CA ALA A 96 -18.36 20.34 1.67
C ALA A 96 -17.92 20.57 3.12
N LYS A 97 -18.77 20.18 4.08
CA LYS A 97 -18.43 20.27 5.51
C LYS A 97 -17.32 19.28 5.88
N LEU A 98 -17.38 18.05 5.37
CA LEU A 98 -16.33 17.05 5.59
C LEU A 98 -14.98 17.51 5.04
N VAL A 99 -14.95 18.09 3.83
CA VAL A 99 -13.73 18.68 3.26
C VAL A 99 -13.16 19.76 4.18
N SER A 100 -14.00 20.64 4.75
CA SER A 100 -13.53 21.67 5.68
C SER A 100 -12.92 21.10 6.97
N LEU A 101 -13.40 19.94 7.44
CA LEU A 101 -12.89 19.26 8.63
C LEU A 101 -11.55 18.56 8.41
N LEU A 102 -11.09 18.38 7.18
CA LEU A 102 -9.73 17.86 6.91
C LEU A 102 -8.65 18.77 7.52
N ARG A 103 -8.93 20.08 7.58
CA ARG A 103 -8.07 21.11 8.19
C ARG A 103 -8.22 21.23 9.71
N ALA A 104 -9.04 20.39 10.34
CA ALA A 104 -9.22 20.44 11.79
C ALA A 104 -7.87 20.24 12.51
N GLN A 105 -7.63 21.02 13.56
CA GLN A 105 -6.46 20.86 14.43
C GLN A 105 -6.51 19.51 15.17
N ASP A 106 -7.73 19.06 15.49
CA ASP A 106 -7.95 17.75 16.07
C ASP A 106 -7.73 16.65 15.02
N LYS A 107 -6.68 15.83 15.25
CA LYS A 107 -6.27 14.76 14.34
C LYS A 107 -7.33 13.65 14.23
N LEU A 108 -8.10 13.40 15.29
CA LEU A 108 -9.16 12.40 15.28
C LEU A 108 -10.32 12.87 14.42
N VAL A 109 -10.75 14.13 14.55
CA VAL A 109 -11.80 14.72 13.70
C VAL A 109 -11.38 14.74 12.24
N SER A 110 -10.16 15.17 11.93
CA SER A 110 -9.63 15.17 10.56
C SER A 110 -9.63 13.76 9.96
N HIS A 111 -9.15 12.76 10.70
CA HIS A 111 -9.14 11.36 10.26
C HIS A 111 -10.54 10.78 10.09
N LEU A 112 -11.44 10.97 11.06
CA LEU A 112 -12.82 10.48 10.97
C LEU A 112 -13.58 11.16 9.84
N SER A 113 -13.28 12.41 9.52
CA SER A 113 -13.83 13.10 8.36
C SER A 113 -13.37 12.41 7.07
N ALA A 114 -12.07 12.20 6.91
CA ALA A 114 -11.53 11.46 5.76
C ALA A 114 -12.12 10.05 5.64
N LYS A 115 -12.30 9.35 6.76
CA LYS A 115 -12.93 8.04 6.82
C LYS A 115 -14.39 8.06 6.37
N CYS A 116 -15.17 9.00 6.91
CA CYS A 116 -16.58 9.18 6.53
C CYS A 116 -16.73 9.53 5.04
N MET A 117 -15.88 10.43 4.52
CA MET A 117 -15.84 10.74 3.08
C MET A 117 -15.53 9.49 2.26
N SER A 118 -14.49 8.75 2.63
CA SER A 118 -14.05 7.57 1.87
C SER A 118 -15.15 6.51 1.77
N VAL A 119 -15.83 6.21 2.88
CA VAL A 119 -16.94 5.25 2.92
C VAL A 119 -18.12 5.74 2.06
N TYR A 120 -18.42 7.04 2.08
CA TYR A 120 -19.45 7.62 1.20
C TYR A 120 -19.05 7.49 -0.28
N ILE A 121 -17.81 7.83 -0.65
CA ILE A 121 -17.32 7.75 -2.02
C ILE A 121 -17.34 6.32 -2.55
N ILE A 122 -16.94 5.35 -1.72
CA ILE A 122 -16.99 3.92 -2.08
C ILE A 122 -18.43 3.51 -2.40
N ASN A 123 -19.39 3.90 -1.55
CA ASN A 123 -20.80 3.64 -1.78
C ASN A 123 -21.33 4.35 -3.04
N ASP A 124 -20.98 5.62 -3.24
CA ASP A 124 -21.42 6.43 -4.40
C ASP A 124 -20.90 5.84 -5.71
N ILE A 125 -19.63 5.43 -5.78
CA ILE A 125 -19.07 4.73 -6.94
C ILE A 125 -19.88 3.46 -7.24
N GLY A 126 -20.24 2.68 -6.21
CA GLY A 126 -21.03 1.46 -6.37
C GLY A 126 -22.46 1.70 -6.89
N ILE A 127 -23.05 2.86 -6.62
CA ILE A 127 -24.44 3.18 -7.00
C ILE A 127 -24.49 3.93 -8.34
N SER A 128 -23.68 4.98 -8.48
CA SER A 128 -23.76 5.96 -9.58
C SER A 128 -22.62 5.81 -10.60
N GLY A 129 -21.61 4.99 -10.31
CA GLY A 129 -20.41 4.80 -11.14
C GLY A 129 -19.44 5.98 -11.10
N GLY A 130 -19.81 7.11 -10.48
CA GLY A 130 -19.01 8.32 -10.41
C GLY A 130 -18.34 8.52 -9.05
N SER A 131 -17.28 9.32 -9.03
CA SER A 131 -16.67 9.81 -7.78
C SER A 131 -16.96 11.30 -7.59
N SER A 132 -17.25 11.72 -6.35
CA SER A 132 -17.55 13.12 -6.02
C SER A 132 -16.44 14.06 -6.51
N TRP A 133 -16.82 15.01 -7.38
CA TRP A 133 -15.90 16.01 -7.91
C TRP A 133 -15.29 16.87 -6.80
N MET A 134 -16.07 17.18 -5.76
CA MET A 134 -15.65 18.05 -4.66
C MET A 134 -14.56 17.38 -3.81
N TRP A 135 -14.72 16.08 -3.55
CA TRP A 135 -13.70 15.27 -2.89
C TRP A 135 -12.41 15.20 -3.70
N ARG A 136 -12.52 14.89 -5.01
CA ARG A 136 -11.36 14.82 -5.91
C ARG A 136 -10.61 16.15 -5.98
N HIS A 137 -11.34 17.25 -6.15
CA HIS A 137 -10.77 18.59 -6.20
C HIS A 137 -10.07 18.96 -4.88
N ALA A 138 -10.69 18.66 -3.74
CA ALA A 138 -10.07 18.90 -2.44
C ALA A 138 -8.75 18.12 -2.28
N CYS A 139 -8.71 16.84 -2.66
CA CYS A 139 -7.49 16.06 -2.63
C CYS A 139 -6.41 16.63 -3.58
N ALA A 140 -6.79 16.99 -4.81
CA ALA A 140 -5.88 17.58 -5.79
C ALA A 140 -5.24 18.88 -5.27
N GLU A 141 -6.05 19.80 -4.73
CA GLU A 141 -5.58 21.08 -4.17
C GLU A 141 -4.58 20.86 -3.02
N VAL A 142 -4.85 19.88 -2.15
CA VAL A 142 -3.99 19.56 -1.01
C VAL A 142 -2.68 18.92 -1.48
N PHE A 143 -2.73 18.01 -2.45
CA PHE A 143 -1.54 17.38 -3.03
C PHE A 143 -0.65 18.39 -3.74
N GLU A 144 -1.22 19.32 -4.51
CA GLU A 144 -0.47 20.37 -5.20
C GLU A 144 0.29 21.28 -4.21
N LYS A 145 -0.31 21.60 -3.06
CA LYS A 145 0.38 22.38 -2.01
C LYS A 145 1.54 21.61 -1.38
N SER A 146 1.42 20.28 -1.26
CA SER A 146 2.47 19.37 -0.74
C SER A 146 3.05 19.75 0.65
N VAL A 147 2.29 20.48 1.47
CA VAL A 147 2.70 20.83 2.83
C VAL A 147 2.32 19.72 3.79
N SER A 148 3.32 19.12 4.46
CA SER A 148 3.08 18.12 5.51
C SER A 148 2.13 18.71 6.57
N SER A 149 0.95 18.10 6.69
CA SER A 149 -0.16 18.58 7.51
C SER A 149 -1.15 17.44 7.77
N SER A 150 -2.03 17.61 8.75
CA SER A 150 -3.15 16.67 8.98
C SER A 150 -4.08 16.58 7.77
N GLU A 151 -4.26 17.69 7.04
CA GLU A 151 -5.06 17.74 5.82
C GLU A 151 -4.46 16.84 4.73
N LEU A 152 -3.14 16.94 4.48
CA LEU A 152 -2.43 16.10 3.52
C LEU A 152 -2.49 14.61 3.90
N ASP A 153 -2.20 14.28 5.16
CA ASP A 153 -2.27 12.90 5.64
C ASP A 153 -3.69 12.31 5.46
N SER A 154 -4.72 13.10 5.78
CA SER A 154 -6.12 12.70 5.66
C SER A 154 -6.56 12.52 4.20
N CYS A 155 -6.11 13.37 3.28
CA CYS A 155 -6.35 13.20 1.84
C CYS A 155 -5.62 11.96 1.28
N LEU A 156 -4.36 11.74 1.67
CA LEU A 156 -3.58 10.56 1.28
C LEU A 156 -4.26 9.27 1.74
N TRP A 157 -4.65 9.23 3.02
CA TRP A 157 -5.35 8.09 3.59
C TRP A 157 -6.69 7.85 2.89
N SER A 158 -7.46 8.92 2.63
CA SER A 158 -8.78 8.83 1.98
C SER A 158 -8.68 8.26 0.57
N LEU A 159 -7.80 8.81 -0.27
CA LEU A 159 -7.58 8.30 -1.62
C LEU A 159 -7.09 6.85 -1.61
N THR A 160 -6.15 6.53 -0.71
CA THR A 160 -5.64 5.16 -0.54
C THR A 160 -6.76 4.19 -0.17
N ALA A 161 -7.65 4.57 0.75
CA ALA A 161 -8.78 3.76 1.16
C ALA A 161 -9.78 3.52 0.01
N VAL A 162 -10.11 4.57 -0.75
CA VAL A 162 -11.01 4.46 -1.92
C VAL A 162 -10.42 3.55 -2.99
N ILE A 163 -9.14 3.73 -3.35
CA ILE A 163 -8.48 2.85 -4.34
C ILE A 163 -8.45 1.41 -3.82
N LYS A 164 -8.10 1.16 -2.55
CA LYS A 164 -8.12 -0.20 -1.96
C LYS A 164 -9.48 -0.86 -2.06
N ALA A 165 -10.56 -0.13 -1.79
CA ALA A 165 -11.92 -0.65 -1.87
C ALA A 165 -12.29 -1.03 -3.31
N VAL A 166 -11.95 -0.19 -4.29
CA VAL A 166 -12.13 -0.51 -5.71
C VAL A 166 -11.34 -1.77 -6.09
N LEU A 167 -10.09 -1.92 -5.61
CA LEU A 167 -9.27 -3.11 -5.87
C LEU A 167 -9.79 -4.41 -5.22
N ARG A 168 -10.58 -4.30 -4.15
CA ARG A 168 -11.24 -5.43 -3.48
C ARG A 168 -12.54 -5.85 -4.14
N GLY A 169 -13.08 -5.00 -5.02
CA GLY A 169 -14.38 -5.18 -5.65
C GLY A 169 -15.55 -4.65 -4.83
N ASP A 170 -15.30 -3.83 -3.81
CA ASP A 170 -16.34 -3.28 -2.92
C ASP A 170 -17.28 -2.30 -3.65
N THR A 171 -16.88 -1.81 -4.84
CA THR A 171 -17.60 -0.80 -5.62
C THR A 171 -18.37 -1.38 -6.82
N GLY A 172 -18.58 -2.69 -6.89
CA GLY A 172 -19.27 -3.35 -8.02
C GLY A 172 -18.37 -3.62 -9.24
N PRO A 173 -18.98 -3.93 -10.41
CA PRO A 173 -18.23 -4.24 -11.64
C PRO A 173 -17.59 -2.99 -12.25
N ASN A 174 -16.67 -3.19 -13.22
CA ASN A 174 -15.98 -2.11 -13.97
C ASN A 174 -14.90 -1.34 -13.19
N GLN A 175 -14.15 -2.03 -12.32
CA GLN A 175 -13.09 -1.42 -11.51
C GLN A 175 -12.06 -0.66 -12.34
N ARG A 176 -11.75 -1.14 -13.55
CA ARG A 176 -10.80 -0.49 -14.47
C ARG A 176 -11.25 0.91 -14.88
N ASP A 177 -12.51 1.07 -15.25
CA ASP A 177 -13.04 2.35 -15.74
C ASP A 177 -13.15 3.35 -14.59
N VAL A 178 -13.63 2.88 -13.43
CA VAL A 178 -13.67 3.65 -12.18
C VAL A 178 -12.27 4.17 -11.80
N LEU A 179 -11.27 3.30 -11.80
CA LEU A 179 -9.88 3.69 -11.49
C LEU A 179 -9.34 4.67 -12.53
N THR A 180 -9.67 4.49 -13.80
CA THR A 180 -9.21 5.38 -14.88
C THR A 180 -9.79 6.78 -14.70
N GLU A 181 -11.10 6.90 -14.44
CA GLU A 181 -11.76 8.19 -14.20
C GLU A 181 -11.24 8.85 -12.92
N LEU A 182 -11.10 8.08 -11.84
CA LEU A 182 -10.60 8.54 -10.56
C LEU A 182 -9.20 9.17 -10.69
N LEU A 183 -8.27 8.45 -11.34
CA LEU A 183 -6.89 8.89 -11.48
C LEU A 183 -6.73 10.04 -12.46
N SER A 184 -7.59 10.15 -13.49
CA SER A 184 -7.50 11.22 -14.49
C SER A 184 -7.58 12.63 -13.89
N GLY A 185 -8.35 12.82 -12.82
CA GLY A 185 -8.48 14.10 -12.12
C GLY A 185 -7.41 14.38 -11.07
N LEU A 186 -6.51 13.42 -10.82
CA LEU A 186 -5.49 13.51 -9.77
C LEU A 186 -4.05 13.34 -10.29
N ASP A 187 -3.87 12.89 -11.53
CA ASP A 187 -2.58 12.53 -12.14
C ASP A 187 -1.51 13.62 -11.96
N SER A 188 -1.82 14.87 -12.31
CA SER A 188 -0.90 16.01 -12.16
C SER A 188 -0.57 16.33 -10.70
N SER A 189 -1.58 16.30 -9.83
CA SER A 189 -1.43 16.63 -8.41
C SER A 189 -0.57 15.61 -7.66
N ILE A 190 -0.71 14.32 -7.97
CA ILE A 190 0.11 13.26 -7.36
C ILE A 190 1.53 13.29 -7.93
N ALA A 191 1.71 13.59 -9.22
CA ALA A 191 3.04 13.80 -9.79
C ALA A 191 3.77 14.97 -9.11
N CYS A 192 3.06 16.09 -8.85
CA CYS A 192 3.59 17.21 -8.06
C CYS A 192 3.98 16.77 -6.65
N LEU A 193 3.11 16.02 -5.97
CA LEU A 193 3.37 15.48 -4.64
C LEU A 193 4.61 14.59 -4.59
N TYR A 194 4.80 13.74 -5.60
CA TYR A 194 5.98 12.89 -5.73
C TYR A 194 7.27 13.72 -5.76
N THR A 195 7.33 14.72 -6.64
CA THR A 195 8.49 15.61 -6.78
C THR A 195 8.77 16.34 -5.47
N ASN A 196 7.73 16.86 -4.80
CA ASN A 196 7.91 17.65 -3.58
C ASN A 196 8.31 16.82 -2.35
N LEU A 197 7.89 15.54 -2.27
CA LEU A 197 8.20 14.66 -1.15
C LEU A 197 9.50 13.85 -1.34
N LEU A 198 9.81 13.41 -2.56
CA LEU A 198 10.89 12.44 -2.83
C LEU A 198 12.07 13.00 -3.59
N THR A 199 11.93 14.14 -4.27
CA THR A 199 13.05 14.89 -4.86
C THR A 199 13.17 16.26 -4.19
N PRO A 200 13.51 16.33 -2.90
CA PRO A 200 13.70 17.61 -2.22
C PRO A 200 14.96 18.28 -2.77
N ASP A 201 14.77 19.10 -3.82
CA ASP A 201 15.78 20.04 -4.27
C ASP A 201 15.87 21.18 -3.23
N THR A 202 17.06 21.36 -2.66
CA THR A 202 17.61 22.61 -2.06
C THR A 202 16.68 23.57 -1.28
N GLN A 203 15.58 23.12 -0.68
CA GLN A 203 14.75 23.97 0.20
C GLN A 203 15.05 23.73 1.68
N GLU A 204 15.18 24.85 2.39
CA GLU A 204 15.74 24.98 3.75
C GLU A 204 15.33 23.85 4.72
N PRO A 205 16.28 23.04 5.22
CA PRO A 205 16.01 21.91 6.10
C PRO A 205 15.42 22.29 7.48
N HIS A 206 15.40 23.58 7.82
CA HIS A 206 15.03 24.08 9.15
C HIS A 206 13.53 24.33 9.37
N LYS A 207 12.65 24.07 8.38
CA LYS A 207 11.21 24.37 8.47
C LYS A 207 10.28 23.15 8.55
N ARG A 208 10.79 21.92 8.45
CA ARG A 208 9.95 20.71 8.51
C ARG A 208 10.12 20.01 9.85
N GLU A 209 9.01 19.76 10.56
CA GLU A 209 9.03 18.86 11.71
C GLU A 209 9.32 17.42 11.22
N PRO A 210 10.41 16.76 11.69
CA PRO A 210 10.82 15.45 11.16
C PRO A 210 9.76 14.34 11.30
N VAL A 211 8.99 14.40 12.39
CA VAL A 211 7.96 13.40 12.72
C VAL A 211 6.73 13.53 11.82
N SER A 212 6.29 14.76 11.52
CA SER A 212 5.13 14.98 10.64
C SER A 212 5.44 14.54 9.21
N LEU A 213 6.64 14.86 8.72
CA LEU A 213 7.12 14.44 7.40
C LEU A 213 7.20 12.91 7.29
N SER A 214 7.72 12.24 8.33
CA SER A 214 7.84 10.77 8.34
C SER A 214 6.48 10.08 8.19
N LYS A 215 5.45 10.57 8.91
CA LYS A 215 4.09 10.07 8.76
C LYS A 215 3.53 10.33 7.35
N THR A 216 3.65 11.55 6.84
CA THR A 216 3.18 11.90 5.49
C THR A 216 3.85 11.03 4.42
N MET A 217 5.17 10.78 4.52
CA MET A 217 5.88 9.88 3.60
C MET A 217 5.37 8.44 3.68
N CYS A 218 5.06 7.95 4.87
CA CYS A 218 4.50 6.62 5.05
C CYS A 218 3.12 6.48 4.39
N GLU A 219 2.22 7.44 4.58
CA GLU A 219 0.91 7.48 3.92
C GLU A 219 1.06 7.60 2.39
N PHE A 220 2.04 8.38 1.93
CA PHE A 220 2.34 8.50 0.51
C PHE A 220 2.85 7.18 -0.10
N PHE A 221 3.68 6.42 0.61
CA PHE A 221 4.11 5.10 0.16
C PHE A 221 2.96 4.11 0.09
N ASP A 222 1.99 4.18 1.00
CA ASP A 222 0.78 3.37 0.94
C ASP A 222 -0.06 3.73 -0.30
N LEU A 223 -0.12 5.01 -0.67
CA LEU A 223 -0.74 5.46 -1.93
C LEU A 223 0.01 4.90 -3.16
N LEU A 224 1.34 4.98 -3.19
CA LEU A 224 2.15 4.44 -4.29
C LEU A 224 1.99 2.92 -4.44
N GLU A 225 1.83 2.20 -3.32
CA GLU A 225 1.56 0.76 -3.34
C GLU A 225 0.21 0.45 -4.00
N VAL A 226 -0.85 1.18 -3.64
CA VAL A 226 -2.18 0.95 -4.24
C VAL A 226 -2.25 1.32 -5.70
N LEU A 227 -1.52 2.36 -6.12
CA LEU A 227 -1.39 2.73 -7.52
C LEU A 227 -0.68 1.65 -8.34
N SER A 228 0.38 1.06 -7.76
CA SER A 228 1.11 -0.06 -8.35
C SER A 228 0.22 -1.31 -8.46
N ALA A 229 -0.52 -1.64 -7.40
CA ALA A 229 -1.48 -2.74 -7.40
C ALA A 229 -2.60 -2.55 -8.45
N ALA A 230 -3.14 -1.33 -8.56
CA ALA A 230 -4.15 -0.99 -9.56
C ALA A 230 -3.67 -1.20 -10.99
N ARG A 231 -2.42 -0.83 -11.28
CA ARG A 231 -1.81 -1.06 -12.59
C ARG A 231 -1.61 -2.55 -12.85
N LEU A 232 -1.09 -3.30 -11.89
CA LEU A 232 -0.86 -4.74 -12.01
C LEU A 232 -2.16 -5.53 -12.25
N ARG A 233 -3.24 -5.15 -11.57
CA ARG A 233 -4.51 -5.87 -11.62
C ARG A 233 -5.39 -5.50 -12.81
N TYR A 234 -5.47 -4.22 -13.13
CA TYR A 234 -6.47 -3.70 -14.08
C TYR A 234 -5.86 -3.01 -15.30
N GLY A 235 -4.52 -2.95 -15.40
CA GLY A 235 -3.83 -2.37 -16.56
C GLY A 235 -4.21 -0.90 -16.81
N VAL A 236 -4.53 -0.16 -15.75
CA VAL A 236 -4.78 1.29 -15.82
C VAL A 236 -3.44 1.96 -16.19
N ARG A 237 -3.47 2.87 -17.17
CA ARG A 237 -2.28 3.51 -17.75
C ARG A 237 -2.24 5.01 -17.45
N SER A 238 -2.33 5.37 -16.18
CA SER A 238 -2.13 6.74 -15.73
C SER A 238 -0.64 7.02 -15.54
N SER A 239 -0.20 8.25 -15.81
CA SER A 239 1.22 8.61 -15.75
C SER A 239 1.76 8.46 -14.34
N VAL A 240 0.93 8.77 -13.33
CA VAL A 240 1.24 8.63 -11.91
C VAL A 240 1.61 7.19 -11.52
N GLN A 241 1.02 6.19 -12.16
CA GLN A 241 1.29 4.78 -11.86
C GLN A 241 2.64 4.32 -12.40
N ARG A 242 3.26 5.10 -13.29
CA ARG A 242 4.60 4.85 -13.81
C ARG A 242 5.69 5.40 -12.89
N VAL A 243 5.35 6.38 -12.05
CA VAL A 243 6.32 7.15 -11.28
C VAL A 243 7.14 6.27 -10.33
N VAL A 244 6.53 5.28 -9.66
CA VAL A 244 7.26 4.32 -8.81
C VAL A 244 8.37 3.57 -9.56
N PHE A 245 8.15 3.30 -10.85
CA PHE A 245 9.08 2.55 -11.70
C PHE A 245 10.14 3.46 -12.31
N VAL A 246 9.72 4.55 -12.92
CA VAL A 246 10.60 5.49 -13.64
C VAL A 246 11.50 6.24 -12.66
N GLU A 247 10.97 6.66 -11.51
CA GLU A 247 11.67 7.46 -10.51
C GLU A 247 12.16 6.60 -9.32
N SER A 248 12.33 5.29 -9.51
CA SER A 248 12.78 4.35 -8.48
C SER A 248 14.05 4.77 -7.73
N ARG A 249 14.92 5.57 -8.36
CA ARG A 249 16.13 6.15 -7.75
C ARG A 249 15.81 7.10 -6.60
N ALA A 250 14.76 7.91 -6.71
CA ALA A 250 14.35 8.80 -5.62
C ALA A 250 13.91 7.99 -4.39
N LEU A 251 13.20 6.86 -4.58
CA LEU A 251 12.86 5.93 -3.50
C LEU A 251 14.11 5.28 -2.86
N LEU A 252 15.12 4.95 -3.67
CA LEU A 252 16.40 4.44 -3.15
C LEU A 252 17.16 5.52 -2.36
N HIS A 253 17.08 6.78 -2.76
CA HIS A 253 17.67 7.91 -2.05
C HIS A 253 17.00 8.21 -0.70
N VAL A 254 15.72 7.87 -0.49
CA VAL A 254 15.08 7.94 0.84
C VAL A 254 15.86 7.13 1.88
N VAL A 255 16.49 6.02 1.48
CA VAL A 255 17.30 5.20 2.38
C VAL A 255 18.54 5.98 2.88
N ARG A 256 19.09 6.87 2.05
CA ARG A 256 20.21 7.76 2.38
C ARG A 256 19.78 8.99 3.18
N ALA A 257 18.53 9.42 3.02
CA ALA A 257 18.01 10.62 3.65
C ALA A 257 17.98 10.53 5.19
N ASP A 258 17.99 11.68 5.84
CA ASP A 258 17.84 11.79 7.29
C ASP A 258 16.36 11.72 7.69
N VAL A 259 15.79 10.52 7.58
CA VAL A 259 14.40 10.20 7.92
C VAL A 259 14.35 9.00 8.86
N GLU A 260 13.22 8.84 9.54
CA GLU A 260 13.02 7.71 10.46
C GLU A 260 13.19 6.35 9.75
N TYR A 261 13.68 5.37 10.51
CA TYR A 261 13.92 4.02 9.99
C TYR A 261 12.65 3.36 9.43
N SER A 262 11.49 3.64 10.02
CA SER A 262 10.17 3.20 9.55
C SER A 262 9.89 3.63 8.11
N VAL A 263 10.24 4.88 7.77
CA VAL A 263 10.11 5.45 6.42
C VAL A 263 11.04 4.74 5.45
N LYS A 264 12.33 4.59 5.81
CA LYS A 264 13.32 3.85 5.00
C LYS A 264 12.85 2.41 4.72
N LYS A 265 12.34 1.76 5.76
CA LYS A 265 11.80 0.40 5.68
C LYS A 265 10.61 0.30 4.74
N ARG A 266 9.65 1.23 4.83
CA ARG A 266 8.51 1.26 3.90
C ARG A 266 8.94 1.49 2.45
N ALA A 267 9.90 2.39 2.19
CA ALA A 267 10.43 2.62 0.85
C ALA A 267 11.06 1.34 0.24
N VAL A 268 11.88 0.63 1.01
CA VAL A 268 12.50 -0.64 0.60
C VAL A 268 11.43 -1.71 0.33
N LEU A 269 10.42 -1.84 1.20
CA LEU A 269 9.34 -2.81 1.01
C LEU A 269 8.47 -2.50 -0.22
N LEU A 270 8.19 -1.23 -0.48
CA LEU A 270 7.50 -0.79 -1.69
C LEU A 270 8.29 -1.18 -2.95
N LEU A 271 9.59 -0.89 -2.99
CA LEU A 271 10.48 -1.28 -4.10
C LEU A 271 10.50 -2.79 -4.33
N LYS A 272 10.64 -3.57 -3.24
CA LYS A 272 10.58 -5.05 -3.29
C LYS A 272 9.27 -5.50 -3.92
N ARG A 273 8.12 -5.06 -3.40
CA ARG A 273 6.79 -5.49 -3.88
C ARG A 273 6.55 -5.11 -5.34
N SER A 274 6.97 -3.92 -5.75
CA SER A 274 6.88 -3.46 -7.13
C SER A 274 7.73 -4.31 -8.09
N LEU A 275 9.00 -4.60 -7.75
CA LEU A 275 9.87 -5.47 -8.54
C LEU A 275 9.39 -6.92 -8.64
N LEU A 276 8.76 -7.42 -7.58
CA LEU A 276 8.20 -8.77 -7.57
C LEU A 276 6.83 -8.87 -8.26
N ARG A 277 6.25 -7.74 -8.71
CA ARG A 277 4.86 -7.65 -9.21
C ARG A 277 3.83 -8.17 -8.19
N ARG A 278 4.08 -7.92 -6.90
CA ARG A 278 3.26 -8.38 -5.75
C ARG A 278 2.64 -7.20 -4.98
N ALA A 279 2.58 -6.02 -5.59
CA ALA A 279 1.94 -4.88 -4.94
C ALA A 279 0.45 -5.18 -4.67
N GLY A 280 0.04 -5.03 -3.41
CA GLY A 280 -1.33 -5.30 -2.98
C GLY A 280 -1.75 -6.77 -2.98
N GLU A 281 -0.82 -7.74 -3.01
CA GLU A 281 -1.14 -9.19 -2.94
C GLU A 281 -2.09 -9.51 -1.77
N ASP A 282 -1.89 -8.86 -0.62
CA ASP A 282 -2.70 -8.99 0.60
C ASP A 282 -4.16 -8.52 0.47
N TRP A 283 -4.53 -7.82 -0.62
CA TRP A 283 -5.88 -7.25 -0.82
C TRP A 283 -6.71 -8.03 -1.84
N ALA A 284 -6.20 -9.13 -2.39
CA ALA A 284 -6.95 -9.92 -3.37
C ALA A 284 -8.00 -10.77 -2.66
N SER A 285 -9.27 -10.58 -3.00
CA SER A 285 -10.29 -11.60 -2.72
C SER A 285 -9.96 -12.83 -3.58
N ALA A 286 -9.86 -14.01 -2.95
CA ALA A 286 -9.31 -15.25 -3.52
C ALA A 286 -10.10 -15.89 -4.70
N GLY A 287 -10.90 -15.12 -5.44
CA GLY A 287 -11.86 -15.65 -6.40
C GLY A 287 -11.98 -14.94 -7.74
N VAL A 288 -11.28 -13.82 -7.99
CA VAL A 288 -11.35 -13.16 -9.31
C VAL A 288 -10.16 -13.64 -10.14
N GLY A 289 -10.42 -14.61 -11.03
CA GLY A 289 -9.52 -14.97 -12.11
C GLY A 289 -9.20 -13.71 -12.89
N LEU A 290 -7.99 -13.20 -12.69
CA LEU A 290 -7.52 -11.99 -13.34
C LEU A 290 -7.33 -12.35 -14.82
N GLU A 291 -8.23 -11.90 -15.70
CA GLU A 291 -7.91 -11.87 -17.13
C GLU A 291 -6.63 -11.06 -17.26
N SER A 292 -5.53 -11.73 -17.63
CA SER A 292 -4.23 -11.10 -17.75
C SER A 292 -4.26 -10.17 -18.96
N HIS A 293 -4.81 -8.98 -18.79
CA HIS A 293 -4.55 -7.88 -19.70
C HIS A 293 -3.09 -7.50 -19.52
N GLU A 294 -2.21 -8.10 -20.32
CA GLU A 294 -0.80 -7.73 -20.34
C GLU A 294 -0.71 -6.22 -20.64
N ASP A 295 -0.21 -5.45 -19.67
CA ASP A 295 0.20 -4.06 -19.90
C ASP A 295 1.57 -4.06 -20.59
N PRO A 296 1.67 -3.81 -21.90
CA PRO A 296 2.95 -3.88 -22.62
C PRO A 296 3.95 -2.84 -22.09
N GLY A 297 3.46 -1.74 -21.52
CA GLY A 297 4.29 -0.69 -20.92
C GLY A 297 4.88 -1.08 -19.56
N LEU A 298 4.29 -2.05 -18.86
CA LEU A 298 4.79 -2.47 -17.54
C LEU A 298 6.14 -3.18 -17.64
N THR A 299 6.36 -3.99 -18.67
CA THR A 299 7.64 -4.68 -18.87
C THR A 299 8.77 -3.68 -19.08
N GLU A 300 8.53 -2.62 -19.84
CA GLU A 300 9.49 -1.54 -20.06
C GLU A 300 9.76 -0.76 -18.77
N ASP A 301 8.70 -0.35 -18.06
CA ASP A 301 8.85 0.39 -16.79
C ASP A 301 9.57 -0.45 -15.71
N MET A 302 9.30 -1.76 -15.65
CA MET A 302 10.02 -2.70 -14.77
C MET A 302 11.51 -2.79 -15.10
N ARG A 303 11.85 -2.71 -16.39
CA ARG A 303 13.24 -2.68 -16.84
C ARG A 303 13.92 -1.37 -16.44
N ILE A 304 13.24 -0.23 -16.58
CA ILE A 304 13.74 1.07 -16.11
C ILE A 304 14.02 1.02 -14.59
N MET A 305 13.08 0.50 -13.81
CA MET A 305 13.24 0.33 -12.37
C MET A 305 14.45 -0.57 -12.03
N ALA A 306 14.54 -1.73 -12.67
CA ALA A 306 15.63 -2.68 -12.45
C ALA A 306 17.00 -2.08 -12.82
N ASP A 307 17.09 -1.36 -13.93
CA ASP A 307 18.31 -0.64 -14.34
C ASP A 307 18.70 0.45 -13.33
N GLY A 308 17.71 1.23 -12.86
CA GLY A 308 17.91 2.25 -11.83
C GLY A 308 18.48 1.68 -10.52
N VAL A 309 17.97 0.52 -10.08
CA VAL A 309 18.51 -0.20 -8.92
C VAL A 309 19.96 -0.61 -9.13
N LEU A 310 20.30 -1.22 -10.27
CA LEU A 310 21.66 -1.67 -10.56
C LEU A 310 22.65 -0.49 -10.64
N GLN A 311 22.24 0.64 -11.21
CA GLN A 311 23.04 1.86 -11.22
C GLN A 311 23.30 2.39 -9.81
N GLU A 312 22.29 2.42 -8.94
CA GLU A 312 22.46 2.87 -7.54
C GLU A 312 23.32 1.91 -6.71
N VAL A 313 23.21 0.59 -6.95
CA VAL A 313 24.10 -0.40 -6.33
C VAL A 313 25.55 -0.15 -6.75
N THR A 314 25.80 0.15 -8.03
CA THR A 314 27.12 0.55 -8.53
C THR A 314 27.60 1.86 -7.89
N ALA A 315 26.68 2.80 -7.62
CA ALA A 315 26.94 4.03 -6.88
C ALA A 315 27.10 3.82 -5.36
N GLY A 316 27.12 2.57 -4.88
CA GLY A 316 27.40 2.24 -3.49
C GLY A 316 26.17 2.20 -2.56
N TRP A 317 24.94 2.18 -3.09
CA TRP A 317 23.72 2.20 -2.27
C TRP A 317 23.69 1.12 -1.18
N LEU A 318 24.13 -0.11 -1.48
CA LEU A 318 24.21 -1.20 -0.49
C LEU A 318 25.11 -0.88 0.71
N LYS A 319 26.07 0.03 0.57
CA LYS A 319 26.98 0.44 1.65
C LYS A 319 26.26 1.28 2.70
N GLU A 320 25.19 1.95 2.30
CA GLU A 320 24.48 2.95 3.10
C GLU A 320 23.15 2.44 3.69
N VAL A 321 22.65 1.28 3.25
CA VAL A 321 21.40 0.72 3.76
C VAL A 321 21.51 0.39 5.25
N PRO A 322 20.71 1.02 6.13
CA PRO A 322 20.73 0.69 7.54
C PRO A 322 19.96 -0.61 7.81
N VAL A 323 20.53 -1.49 8.63
CA VAL A 323 19.85 -2.67 9.19
C VAL A 323 19.88 -2.52 10.70
N LYS A 324 18.74 -2.18 11.31
CA LYS A 324 18.67 -2.04 12.77
C LYS A 324 18.85 -3.40 13.43
N ALA A 325 19.44 -3.37 14.61
CA ALA A 325 19.74 -4.54 15.41
C ALA A 325 18.55 -4.96 16.30
N GLN A 326 17.32 -4.70 15.84
CA GLN A 326 16.09 -5.00 16.56
C GLN A 326 15.10 -5.68 15.61
N ALA A 327 14.63 -6.87 15.98
CA ALA A 327 13.62 -7.60 15.25
C ALA A 327 12.30 -6.82 15.26
N SER A 328 11.94 -6.24 14.12
CA SER A 328 10.57 -5.79 13.91
C SER A 328 9.74 -7.00 13.50
N PHE A 329 8.95 -7.53 14.42
CA PHE A 329 7.97 -8.56 14.12
C PHE A 329 6.82 -7.97 13.30
N PHE A 330 6.23 -8.79 12.44
CA PHE A 330 4.97 -8.46 11.78
C PHE A 330 3.89 -8.36 12.88
N GLY A 331 3.35 -7.16 13.12
CA GLY A 331 2.24 -6.95 14.07
C GLY A 331 2.54 -6.15 15.35
N GLY A 332 3.77 -5.68 15.58
CA GLY A 332 4.08 -4.79 16.70
C GLY A 332 5.50 -4.97 17.24
N ASN A 333 6.06 -3.91 17.84
CA ASN A 333 7.35 -3.97 18.53
C ASN A 333 7.23 -4.87 19.76
N CYS A 334 7.76 -6.10 19.70
CA CYS A 334 8.04 -6.88 20.90
C CYS A 334 9.43 -6.48 21.44
N ASP A 335 9.45 -5.66 22.48
CA ASP A 335 10.58 -5.58 23.40
C ASP A 335 10.60 -6.85 24.26
N VAL A 336 11.11 -7.95 23.70
CA VAL A 336 11.48 -9.11 24.51
C VAL A 336 12.94 -9.44 24.23
N SER A 337 13.77 -8.94 25.13
CA SER A 337 15.18 -9.31 25.31
C SER A 337 15.28 -10.80 25.61
N LEU A 338 15.62 -11.59 24.59
CA LEU A 338 16.14 -12.94 24.73
C LEU A 338 17.42 -13.07 23.90
N GLY A 339 18.51 -12.55 24.46
CA GLY A 339 19.85 -13.14 24.31
C GLY A 339 20.53 -13.10 22.94
N GLY A 340 20.16 -12.17 22.05
CA GLY A 340 20.90 -11.91 20.82
C GLY A 340 20.40 -10.65 20.12
N THR A 341 21.31 -9.82 19.62
CA THR A 341 20.98 -8.62 18.85
C THR A 341 20.38 -9.05 17.49
N GLN A 342 19.08 -9.34 17.45
CA GLN A 342 18.40 -9.85 16.26
C GLN A 342 18.24 -8.74 15.23
N LYS A 343 18.75 -8.97 14.03
CA LYS A 343 18.80 -7.98 12.94
C LYS A 343 17.42 -7.89 12.28
N ASP A 344 17.16 -6.78 11.60
CA ASP A 344 15.95 -6.66 10.79
C ASP A 344 16.07 -7.53 9.52
N ASP A 345 15.75 -8.82 9.68
CA ASP A 345 15.82 -9.82 8.60
C ASP A 345 14.85 -9.49 7.46
N VAL A 346 13.79 -8.70 7.72
CA VAL A 346 12.88 -8.23 6.68
C VAL A 346 13.60 -7.30 5.70
N ILE A 347 14.43 -6.37 6.19
CA ILE A 347 15.23 -5.50 5.33
C ILE A 347 16.30 -6.29 4.59
N LEU A 348 16.98 -7.22 5.25
CA LEU A 348 17.99 -8.07 4.62
C LEU A 348 17.40 -8.88 3.45
N ARG A 349 16.24 -9.52 3.66
CA ARG A 349 15.49 -10.22 2.61
C ARG A 349 15.09 -9.29 1.48
N ALA A 350 14.49 -8.16 1.82
CA ALA A 350 13.99 -7.21 0.83
C ALA A 350 15.09 -6.65 -0.07
N VAL A 351 16.19 -6.18 0.51
CA VAL A 351 17.35 -5.66 -0.24
C VAL A 351 17.96 -6.74 -1.13
N SER A 352 18.12 -7.95 -0.59
CA SER A 352 18.64 -9.09 -1.37
C SER A 352 17.75 -9.41 -2.57
N LEU A 353 16.43 -9.46 -2.39
CA LEU A 353 15.47 -9.70 -3.48
C LEU A 353 15.39 -8.56 -4.48
N ILE A 354 15.47 -7.30 -4.03
CA ILE A 354 15.51 -6.14 -4.93
C ILE A 354 16.67 -6.29 -5.91
N LEU A 355 17.88 -6.61 -5.41
CA LEU A 355 19.05 -6.78 -6.27
C LEU A 355 18.93 -8.01 -7.17
N LEU A 356 18.62 -9.18 -6.60
CA LEU A 356 18.47 -10.42 -7.36
C LEU A 356 17.44 -10.25 -8.49
N LYS A 357 16.27 -9.71 -8.18
CA LYS A 357 15.20 -9.52 -9.17
C LYS A 357 15.57 -8.51 -10.24
N SER A 358 16.29 -7.44 -9.88
CA SER A 358 16.79 -6.46 -10.84
C SER A 358 17.79 -7.07 -11.83
N LEU A 359 18.65 -7.99 -11.37
CA LEU A 359 19.53 -8.77 -12.25
C LEU A 359 18.72 -9.69 -13.18
N GLU A 360 17.74 -10.41 -12.65
CA GLU A 360 16.88 -11.30 -13.45
C GLU A 360 16.18 -10.55 -14.59
N ILE A 361 15.54 -9.41 -14.28
CA ILE A 361 14.81 -8.60 -15.25
C ILE A 361 15.75 -8.11 -16.36
N ASN A 362 16.95 -7.64 -16.00
CA ASN A 362 17.91 -7.13 -16.98
C ASN A 362 18.48 -8.23 -17.89
N ILE A 363 18.67 -9.44 -17.37
CA ILE A 363 19.18 -10.58 -18.13
C ILE A 363 18.13 -11.18 -19.07
N GLN A 364 16.86 -11.20 -18.64
CA GLN A 364 15.75 -11.72 -19.45
C GLN A 364 15.30 -10.73 -20.54
N SER A 365 15.65 -9.45 -20.38
CA SER A 365 15.26 -8.40 -21.33
C SER A 365 16.11 -8.45 -22.62
N PRO A 366 15.51 -8.30 -23.82
CA PRO A 366 16.28 -8.17 -25.06
C PRO A 366 17.22 -6.94 -24.99
N PRO A 367 18.41 -6.99 -25.61
CA PRO A 367 19.33 -5.86 -25.63
C PRO A 367 18.61 -4.60 -26.14
N TRP A 368 18.84 -3.44 -25.50
CA TRP A 368 18.37 -2.19 -26.06
C TRP A 368 18.98 -2.05 -27.46
N LYS A 369 18.22 -1.61 -28.47
CA LYS A 369 18.73 -1.44 -29.84
C LYS A 369 20.10 -0.73 -29.81
N GLY A 370 21.17 -1.46 -30.13
CA GLY A 370 22.54 -0.94 -30.23
C GLY A 370 23.48 -1.13 -29.03
N SER A 371 23.08 -1.74 -27.91
CA SER A 371 23.96 -1.99 -26.77
C SER A 371 23.90 -3.45 -26.32
N GLN A 372 24.98 -4.20 -26.57
CA GLN A 372 25.21 -5.49 -25.93
C GLN A 372 25.71 -5.20 -24.51
N ARG A 373 24.78 -5.07 -23.56
CA ARG A 373 25.14 -4.89 -22.14
C ARG A 373 25.62 -6.24 -21.61
N ASP A 374 26.92 -6.36 -21.39
CA ASP A 374 27.47 -7.39 -20.52
C ASP A 374 27.16 -6.96 -19.09
N ILE A 375 26.25 -7.66 -18.42
CA ILE A 375 25.85 -7.34 -17.05
C ILE A 375 26.85 -8.06 -16.14
N ASP A 376 27.58 -7.31 -15.31
CA ASP A 376 28.51 -7.87 -14.33
C ASP A 376 27.78 -8.52 -13.14
N VAL A 377 27.15 -9.66 -13.40
CA VAL A 377 26.42 -10.44 -12.40
C VAL A 377 27.33 -10.80 -11.22
N CYS A 378 28.61 -11.07 -11.46
CA CYS A 378 29.56 -11.44 -10.39
C CYS A 378 29.85 -10.25 -9.48
N GLY A 379 30.08 -9.05 -10.04
CA GLY A 379 30.29 -7.83 -9.27
C GLY A 379 29.09 -7.50 -8.37
N TYR A 380 27.88 -7.57 -8.92
CA TYR A 380 26.66 -7.33 -8.13
C TYR A 380 26.46 -8.35 -7.00
N LEU A 381 26.69 -9.64 -7.28
CA LEU A 381 26.63 -10.67 -6.23
C LEU A 381 27.73 -10.46 -5.18
N THR A 382 28.92 -10.01 -5.57
CA THR A 382 30.01 -9.70 -4.63
C THR A 382 29.65 -8.54 -3.69
N GLU A 383 29.02 -7.48 -4.21
CA GLU A 383 28.49 -6.38 -3.40
C GLU A 383 27.37 -6.87 -2.45
N LEU A 384 26.50 -7.77 -2.90
CA LEU A 384 25.49 -8.42 -2.05
C LEU A 384 26.15 -9.20 -0.91
N MET A 385 27.16 -10.03 -1.21
CA MET A 385 27.89 -10.79 -0.19
C MET A 385 28.57 -9.86 0.82
N SER A 386 29.16 -8.76 0.36
CA SER A 386 29.79 -7.75 1.22
C SER A 386 28.78 -7.04 2.12
N PHE A 387 27.57 -6.77 1.62
CA PHE A 387 26.46 -6.27 2.43
C PHE A 387 26.04 -7.27 3.51
N LEU A 388 25.79 -8.52 3.14
CA LEU A 388 25.39 -9.59 4.07
C LEU A 388 26.47 -9.87 5.14
N GLN A 389 27.75 -9.88 4.75
CA GLN A 389 28.87 -10.03 5.69
C GLN A 389 28.92 -8.89 6.73
N ARG A 390 28.75 -7.63 6.31
CA ARG A 390 28.70 -6.48 7.24
C ARG A 390 27.56 -6.60 8.25
N HIS A 391 26.45 -7.18 7.83
CA HIS A 391 25.32 -7.47 8.71
C HIS A 391 25.37 -8.89 9.27
N GLY A 392 26.55 -9.53 9.34
CA GLY A 392 26.83 -10.79 10.02
C GLY A 392 25.86 -11.94 9.71
N THR A 393 25.39 -12.07 8.47
CA THR A 393 24.67 -13.27 7.97
C THR A 393 25.63 -14.31 7.38
N LEU A 394 26.90 -13.94 7.17
CA LEU A 394 27.99 -14.83 6.78
C LEU A 394 29.03 -14.87 7.91
N VAL A 395 28.92 -15.85 8.81
CA VAL A 395 29.70 -15.85 10.08
C VAL A 395 30.78 -16.93 10.14
N SER A 396 30.77 -17.94 9.26
CA SER A 396 31.82 -18.96 9.27
C SER A 396 32.66 -18.95 7.99
N PRO A 397 34.00 -18.90 8.08
CA PRO A 397 34.90 -19.08 6.93
C PRO A 397 34.80 -20.49 6.33
N ASP A 398 34.24 -21.45 7.08
CA ASP A 398 33.96 -22.82 6.62
C ASP A 398 32.54 -22.96 6.06
N ALA A 399 31.71 -21.92 6.14
CA ALA A 399 30.36 -21.97 5.59
C ALA A 399 30.39 -21.85 4.07
N HIS A 400 29.61 -22.71 3.42
CA HIS A 400 29.46 -22.71 1.97
C HIS A 400 28.91 -21.37 1.45
N SER A 401 29.31 -21.00 0.23
CA SER A 401 28.97 -19.70 -0.39
C SER A 401 27.47 -19.47 -0.65
N CYS A 402 26.62 -20.49 -0.54
CA CYS A 402 25.15 -20.38 -0.63
C CYS A 402 24.41 -20.38 0.72
N SER A 403 25.11 -20.63 1.82
CA SER A 403 24.50 -20.75 3.16
C SER A 403 23.67 -19.52 3.54
N TRP A 404 24.07 -18.35 3.06
CA TRP A 404 23.38 -17.08 3.25
C TRP A 404 21.93 -17.11 2.74
N VAL A 405 21.60 -17.88 1.69
CA VAL A 405 20.23 -17.92 1.14
C VAL A 405 19.27 -18.48 2.18
N SER A 406 19.64 -19.58 2.82
CA SER A 406 18.84 -20.15 3.92
C SER A 406 18.84 -19.22 5.13
N VAL A 407 19.97 -18.60 5.48
CA VAL A 407 20.03 -17.68 6.64
C VAL A 407 19.13 -16.46 6.44
N VAL A 408 19.13 -15.87 5.24
CA VAL A 408 18.36 -14.66 4.94
C VAL A 408 16.87 -14.99 4.76
N PHE A 409 16.55 -16.05 4.02
CA PHE A 409 15.18 -16.30 3.56
C PHE A 409 14.39 -17.38 4.33
N ALA A 410 14.97 -18.06 5.33
CA ALA A 410 14.33 -19.20 6.01
C ALA A 410 12.97 -18.92 6.66
N GLU A 411 12.67 -17.65 7.00
CA GLU A 411 11.42 -17.27 7.66
C GLU A 411 10.24 -17.02 6.70
N GLN A 412 10.50 -16.80 5.40
CA GLN A 412 9.45 -16.52 4.42
C GLN A 412 9.63 -17.38 3.17
N ASP A 413 8.80 -18.42 3.05
CA ASP A 413 8.88 -19.41 1.99
C ASP A 413 8.74 -18.79 0.59
N ASP A 414 7.86 -17.79 0.42
CA ASP A 414 7.69 -17.10 -0.86
C ASP A 414 8.96 -16.34 -1.31
N ASP A 415 9.61 -15.65 -0.38
CA ASP A 415 10.87 -14.94 -0.63
C ASP A 415 11.99 -15.92 -0.95
N MET A 416 12.03 -17.05 -0.23
CA MET A 416 12.99 -18.13 -0.48
C MET A 416 12.80 -18.72 -1.88
N MET A 417 11.56 -19.02 -2.26
CA MET A 417 11.19 -19.53 -3.58
C MET A 417 11.62 -18.58 -4.70
N GLU A 418 11.31 -17.29 -4.56
CA GLU A 418 11.66 -16.27 -5.54
C GLU A 418 13.18 -16.14 -5.67
N SER A 419 13.91 -16.07 -4.55
CA SER A 419 15.37 -15.98 -4.57
C SER A 419 16.02 -17.19 -5.24
N ALA A 420 15.54 -18.40 -4.95
CA ALA A 420 16.05 -19.64 -5.53
C ALA A 420 15.83 -19.69 -7.05
N LYS A 421 14.61 -19.35 -7.50
CA LYS A 421 14.27 -19.26 -8.91
C LYS A 421 15.18 -18.27 -9.64
N THR A 422 15.35 -17.07 -9.07
CA THR A 422 16.22 -16.05 -9.66
C THR A 422 17.67 -16.52 -9.75
N LEU A 423 18.24 -17.07 -8.66
CA LEU A 423 19.62 -17.56 -8.64
C LEU A 423 19.85 -18.65 -9.70
N ILE A 424 18.91 -19.58 -9.87
CA ILE A 424 18.96 -20.59 -10.94
C ILE A 424 18.99 -19.92 -12.32
N GLY A 425 18.15 -18.92 -12.55
CA GLY A 425 18.16 -18.14 -13.79
C GLY A 425 19.51 -17.47 -14.07
N LEU A 426 20.10 -16.84 -13.05
CA LEU A 426 21.41 -16.17 -13.15
C LEU A 426 22.54 -17.16 -13.51
N TYR A 427 22.51 -18.36 -12.96
CA TYR A 427 23.48 -19.40 -13.30
C TYR A 427 23.33 -19.92 -14.71
N LEU A 428 22.10 -20.19 -15.15
CA LEU A 428 21.86 -20.65 -16.51
C LEU A 428 22.35 -19.61 -17.52
N TYR A 429 22.16 -18.32 -17.19
CA TYR A 429 22.77 -17.22 -17.94
C TYR A 429 24.30 -17.30 -17.93
N GLN A 430 24.95 -17.33 -16.77
CA GLN A 430 26.42 -17.41 -16.71
C GLN A 430 27.00 -18.63 -17.40
N LYS A 431 26.36 -19.81 -17.29
CA LYS A 431 26.77 -21.04 -17.97
C LYS A 431 26.73 -20.89 -19.48
N ARG A 432 25.74 -20.16 -20.02
CA ARG A 432 25.65 -19.83 -21.45
C ARG A 432 26.83 -18.95 -21.92
N PHE A 433 27.42 -18.17 -21.02
CA PHE A 433 28.53 -17.26 -21.29
C PHE A 433 29.89 -17.73 -20.72
N GLY A 434 29.97 -18.94 -20.12
CA GLY A 434 31.22 -19.53 -19.63
C GLY A 434 31.78 -18.97 -18.31
N ILE A 435 30.95 -18.31 -17.48
CA ILE A 435 31.40 -17.66 -16.23
C ILE A 435 31.07 -18.56 -15.03
N GLY A 436 32.06 -18.88 -14.18
CA GLY A 436 32.02 -20.02 -13.24
C GLY A 436 31.57 -19.76 -11.80
N PHE A 437 31.24 -18.52 -11.41
CA PHE A 437 31.06 -18.16 -9.98
C PHE A 437 29.78 -18.73 -9.35
N ILE A 438 28.65 -18.77 -10.06
CA ILE A 438 27.36 -19.23 -9.49
C ILE A 438 27.28 -20.77 -9.39
N HIS A 439 28.22 -21.51 -9.99
CA HIS A 439 28.20 -22.97 -10.02
C HIS A 439 28.22 -23.60 -8.61
N ALA A 440 29.03 -23.08 -7.70
CA ALA A 440 29.08 -23.56 -6.32
C ALA A 440 27.75 -23.30 -5.60
N VAL A 441 27.17 -22.10 -5.76
CA VAL A 441 25.96 -21.67 -5.04
C VAL A 441 24.77 -22.60 -5.30
N ILE A 442 24.58 -23.04 -6.55
CA ILE A 442 23.43 -23.86 -6.95
C ILE A 442 23.61 -25.34 -6.72
N MET A 443 24.81 -25.87 -6.92
CA MET A 443 25.05 -27.31 -6.74
C MET A 443 24.73 -27.76 -5.31
N GLU A 444 24.85 -26.84 -4.34
CA GLU A 444 24.49 -27.13 -2.94
C GLU A 444 23.04 -26.78 -2.59
N LEU A 445 22.37 -25.83 -3.27
CA LEU A 445 20.90 -25.72 -3.21
C LEU A 445 20.25 -27.06 -3.58
N TYR A 446 20.81 -27.76 -4.58
CA TYR A 446 20.40 -29.10 -5.00
C TYR A 446 20.74 -30.22 -4.02
N LYS A 447 21.85 -30.12 -3.27
CA LYS A 447 22.25 -31.14 -2.28
C LYS A 447 21.61 -30.97 -0.92
N ASN A 448 21.17 -29.76 -0.58
CA ASN A 448 20.51 -29.51 0.69
C ASN A 448 19.08 -30.09 0.60
N GLN A 449 18.97 -31.39 0.90
CA GLN A 449 17.76 -32.18 0.73
C GLN A 449 16.59 -31.56 1.49
N TYR A 450 16.84 -30.91 2.63
CA TYR A 450 15.87 -30.13 3.40
C TYR A 450 15.38 -28.85 2.69
N PHE A 451 16.22 -28.21 1.87
CA PHE A 451 15.88 -27.02 1.08
C PHE A 451 14.93 -27.39 -0.06
N PHE A 452 15.28 -28.40 -0.86
CA PHE A 452 14.35 -28.94 -1.86
C PHE A 452 13.13 -29.58 -1.22
N GLN A 453 13.22 -30.20 -0.04
CA GLN A 453 12.06 -30.78 0.62
C GLN A 453 11.12 -29.70 1.16
N ARG A 454 11.60 -28.55 1.66
CA ARG A 454 10.74 -27.40 2.00
C ARG A 454 10.15 -26.73 0.77
N ILE A 455 10.93 -26.52 -0.28
CA ILE A 455 10.45 -25.98 -1.56
C ILE A 455 9.43 -26.91 -2.19
N TYR A 456 9.72 -28.21 -2.26
CA TYR A 456 8.85 -29.23 -2.82
C TYR A 456 7.62 -29.42 -1.94
N LEU A 457 7.73 -29.37 -0.61
CA LEU A 457 6.58 -29.41 0.29
C LEU A 457 5.72 -28.14 0.17
N SER A 458 6.31 -26.96 0.00
CA SER A 458 5.59 -25.70 -0.24
C SER A 458 4.90 -25.69 -1.60
N ILE A 459 5.58 -26.13 -2.66
CA ILE A 459 4.99 -26.31 -4.00
C ILE A 459 3.91 -27.38 -3.95
N TYR A 460 4.16 -28.52 -3.30
CA TYR A 460 3.20 -29.62 -3.18
C TYR A 460 1.99 -29.21 -2.34
N LEU A 461 2.15 -28.46 -1.25
CA LEU A 461 1.07 -27.90 -0.45
C LEU A 461 0.29 -26.84 -1.25
N SER A 462 0.96 -25.93 -1.96
CA SER A 462 0.31 -24.92 -2.79
C SER A 462 -0.49 -25.54 -3.94
N ILE A 463 0.07 -26.55 -4.62
CA ILE A 463 -0.60 -27.30 -5.68
C ILE A 463 -1.73 -28.16 -5.10
N CYS A 464 -1.51 -28.84 -3.97
CA CYS A 464 -2.55 -29.63 -3.31
C CYS A 464 -3.69 -28.75 -2.80
N LEU A 465 -3.42 -27.55 -2.29
CA LEU A 465 -4.45 -26.58 -1.90
C LEU A 465 -5.21 -26.08 -3.14
N SER A 466 -4.54 -25.73 -4.23
CA SER A 466 -5.21 -25.27 -5.47
C SER A 466 -6.02 -26.37 -6.17
N VAL A 467 -5.54 -27.62 -6.12
CA VAL A 467 -6.22 -28.78 -6.68
C VAL A 467 -7.35 -29.23 -5.76
N SER A 468 -7.18 -29.19 -4.43
CA SER A 468 -8.25 -29.53 -3.48
C SER A 468 -9.40 -28.53 -3.52
N LEU A 469 -9.11 -27.23 -3.71
CA LEU A 469 -10.14 -26.20 -3.93
C LEU A 469 -10.87 -26.40 -5.27
N SER A 470 -10.14 -26.67 -6.36
CA SER A 470 -10.75 -26.97 -7.66
C SER A 470 -11.60 -28.25 -7.63
N VAL A 471 -11.14 -29.31 -6.96
CA VAL A 471 -11.87 -30.58 -6.83
C VAL A 471 -13.07 -30.45 -5.89
N CYS A 472 -12.97 -29.67 -4.81
CA CYS A 472 -14.12 -29.36 -3.97
C CYS A 472 -15.17 -28.50 -4.70
N GLN A 473 -14.75 -27.52 -5.53
CA GLN A 473 -15.68 -26.74 -6.36
C GLN A 473 -16.37 -27.60 -7.42
N ILE A 474 -15.66 -28.54 -8.04
CA ILE A 474 -16.25 -29.48 -9.02
C ILE A 474 -17.21 -30.46 -8.32
N LEU A 475 -16.89 -30.96 -7.12
CA LEU A 475 -17.78 -31.84 -6.36
C LEU A 475 -19.02 -31.10 -5.83
N LEU A 476 -18.91 -29.81 -5.48
CA LEU A 476 -20.04 -28.96 -5.09
C LEU A 476 -20.95 -28.55 -6.26
N GLN A 477 -20.52 -28.70 -7.51
CA GLN A 477 -21.36 -28.52 -8.70
C GLN A 477 -22.01 -29.83 -9.18
N ILE A 478 -21.58 -30.98 -8.65
CA ILE A 478 -22.08 -32.33 -9.00
C ILE A 478 -23.11 -32.85 -7.98
N VAL A 479 -23.21 -32.23 -6.79
CA VAL A 479 -24.29 -32.42 -5.80
C VAL A 479 -25.29 -31.29 -5.95
#